data_AF-A0A5R1NKC6-F1
#
_entry.id   AF-A0A5R1NKC6-F1
#
_cell.length_a   1.000
_cell.length_b   1.000
_cell.length_c   1.000
_cell.angle_alpha   90.00
_cell.angle_beta   90.00
_cell.angle_gamma   90.00
#
_symmetry.space_group_name_H-M   'P 1'
#
loop_
_entity.id
_entity.type
_entity.pdbx_description
1 polymer ?
#
loop_
_entity_poly.entity_id
_entity_poly.type
_entity_poly.pdbx_seq_one_letter_code
_entity_poly.pdbx_strand_id
1 'polypeptide(L)'
;MARKRAERQPVALPATETAAARWLRGLRLSGFSLVMMGLLIMAVIVLAPGIRTYADQRQQIESLTAEVEAQQGAVEELKNERERWNDRTYVTTQARDRLSYVLPGDVSFLVINDLALPVAGGTAPPVATPTIQTTNVDWLSSMFASVMTAGLAPEAVK
;
A
#
# COMPACT_ATOMS: atom_id res chain seq x y z
N MET A 1 -21.10 -89.72 3.97
CA MET A 1 -20.53 -88.43 3.49
C MET A 1 -21.50 -87.31 3.86
N ALA A 2 -21.17 -86.47 4.84
CA ALA A 2 -22.03 -85.37 5.28
C ALA A 2 -21.50 -84.05 4.72
N ARG A 3 -22.32 -83.35 3.91
CA ARG A 3 -21.96 -82.02 3.36
C ARG A 3 -22.19 -80.94 4.42
N LYS A 4 -21.12 -80.26 4.81
CA LYS A 4 -21.13 -79.08 5.68
C LYS A 4 -21.81 -77.92 4.94
N ARG A 5 -22.88 -77.37 5.50
CA ARG A 5 -23.61 -76.23 4.93
C ARG A 5 -22.88 -74.94 5.28
N ALA A 6 -22.54 -74.13 4.27
CA ALA A 6 -21.89 -72.85 4.48
C ALA A 6 -22.89 -71.83 5.02
N GLU A 7 -22.70 -71.44 6.27
CA GLU A 7 -23.46 -70.40 6.94
C GLU A 7 -22.93 -69.03 6.48
N ARG A 8 -23.80 -68.23 5.85
CA ARG A 8 -23.45 -66.89 5.38
C ARG A 8 -23.73 -65.89 6.50
N GLN A 9 -22.68 -65.36 7.12
CA GLN A 9 -22.80 -64.21 8.01
C GLN A 9 -22.99 -62.93 7.18
N PRO A 10 -24.00 -62.10 7.50
CA PRO A 10 -24.14 -60.79 6.88
C PRO A 10 -23.05 -59.85 7.40
N VAL A 11 -22.16 -59.43 6.51
CA VAL A 11 -21.22 -58.34 6.79
C VAL A 11 -22.01 -57.03 6.76
N ALA A 12 -22.27 -56.47 7.94
CA ALA A 12 -22.80 -55.12 8.07
C ALA A 12 -21.66 -54.14 7.78
N LEU A 13 -21.70 -53.48 6.62
CA LEU A 13 -20.84 -52.32 6.37
C LEU A 13 -21.30 -51.18 7.29
N PRO A 14 -20.39 -50.53 8.04
CA PRO A 14 -20.76 -49.32 8.76
C PRO A 14 -21.08 -48.25 7.71
N ALA A 15 -22.38 -47.97 7.54
CA ALA A 15 -22.80 -46.81 6.77
C ALA A 15 -22.37 -45.57 7.57
N THR A 16 -21.22 -44.99 7.19
CA THR A 16 -20.87 -43.62 7.56
C THR A 16 -21.84 -42.68 6.84
N GLU A 17 -23.07 -42.62 7.34
CA GLU A 17 -24.05 -41.64 6.91
C GLU A 17 -23.53 -40.26 7.33
N THR A 18 -23.01 -39.52 6.35
CA THR A 18 -22.62 -38.11 6.53
C THR A 18 -23.81 -37.31 7.06
N ALA A 19 -23.55 -36.37 7.97
CA ALA A 19 -24.59 -35.52 8.56
C ALA A 19 -25.44 -34.82 7.48
N ALA A 20 -24.80 -34.46 6.35
CA ALA A 20 -25.45 -33.93 5.16
C ALA A 20 -26.50 -34.89 4.57
N ALA A 21 -26.19 -36.19 4.43
CA ALA A 21 -27.10 -37.18 3.86
C ALA A 21 -28.34 -37.42 4.74
N ARG A 22 -28.17 -37.34 6.07
CA ARG A 22 -29.29 -37.46 7.02
C ARG A 22 -30.18 -36.21 7.02
N TRP A 23 -29.56 -35.03 6.94
CA TRP A 23 -30.29 -33.76 6.81
C TRP A 23 -31.08 -33.70 5.49
N LEU A 24 -30.49 -34.14 4.39
CA LEU A 24 -31.14 -34.20 3.08
C LEU A 24 -32.38 -35.11 3.06
N ARG A 25 -32.35 -36.25 3.77
CA ARG A 25 -33.52 -37.16 3.88
C ARG A 25 -34.63 -36.64 4.79
N GLY A 26 -34.33 -35.69 5.68
CA GLY A 26 -35.33 -35.01 6.51
C GLY A 26 -36.08 -33.88 5.77
N LEU A 27 -35.59 -33.46 4.59
CA LEU A 27 -36.21 -32.42 3.79
C LEU A 27 -37.50 -32.97 3.14
N ARG A 28 -38.63 -32.65 3.75
CA ARG A 28 -39.94 -32.82 3.11
C ARG A 28 -40.05 -31.77 2.01
N LEU A 29 -39.87 -32.19 0.77
CA LEU A 29 -40.08 -31.39 -0.45
C LEU A 29 -41.56 -30.96 -0.55
N SER A 30 -41.92 -29.93 0.22
CA SER A 30 -43.21 -29.26 0.13
C SER A 30 -43.03 -27.88 -0.50
N GLY A 31 -44.09 -27.29 -1.05
CA GLY A 31 -44.05 -25.94 -1.61
C GLY A 31 -43.52 -24.89 -0.62
N PHE A 32 -43.78 -25.09 0.68
CA PHE A 32 -43.24 -24.23 1.75
C PHE A 32 -41.70 -24.31 1.86
N SER A 33 -41.12 -25.50 1.73
CA SER A 33 -39.64 -25.67 1.73
C SER A 33 -39.00 -24.96 0.53
N LEU A 34 -39.69 -24.94 -0.61
CA LEU A 34 -39.23 -24.29 -1.84
C LEU A 34 -39.25 -22.76 -1.69
N VAL A 35 -40.32 -22.22 -1.10
CA VAL A 35 -40.43 -20.80 -0.75
C VAL A 35 -39.35 -20.41 0.26
N MET A 36 -39.12 -21.22 1.30
CA MET A 36 -38.12 -20.93 2.32
C MET A 36 -36.68 -20.97 1.77
N MET A 37 -36.39 -21.92 0.87
CA MET A 37 -35.11 -21.96 0.14
C MET A 37 -34.93 -20.69 -0.70
N GLY A 38 -35.96 -20.27 -1.43
CA GLY A 38 -35.91 -19.04 -2.23
C GLY A 38 -35.65 -17.80 -1.36
N LEU A 39 -36.29 -17.72 -0.19
CA LEU A 39 -36.07 -16.65 0.80
C LEU A 39 -34.63 -16.62 1.32
N LEU A 40 -34.05 -17.78 1.65
CA LEU A 40 -32.65 -17.86 2.08
C LEU A 40 -31.68 -17.42 0.97
N ILE A 41 -31.90 -17.88 -0.26
CA ILE A 41 -31.07 -17.48 -1.40
C ILE A 41 -31.18 -15.97 -1.62
N MET A 42 -32.39 -15.42 -1.57
CA MET A 42 -32.62 -13.98 -1.72
C MET A 42 -31.94 -13.18 -0.60
N ALA A 43 -32.01 -13.64 0.65
CA ALA A 43 -31.33 -13.00 1.77
C ALA A 43 -29.80 -12.95 1.57
N VAL A 44 -29.20 -14.04 1.09
CA VAL A 44 -27.77 -14.10 0.80
C VAL A 44 -27.39 -13.15 -0.34
N ILE A 45 -28.17 -13.09 -1.42
CA ILE A 45 -27.91 -12.18 -2.56
C ILE A 45 -27.95 -10.71 -2.13
N VAL A 46 -28.89 -10.34 -1.26
CA VAL A 46 -29.03 -8.96 -0.75
C VAL A 46 -27.89 -8.61 0.22
N LEU A 47 -27.42 -9.57 1.03
CA LEU A 47 -26.43 -9.33 2.07
C LEU A 47 -24.97 -9.42 1.57
N ALA A 48 -24.72 -10.23 0.54
CA ALA A 48 -23.38 -10.45 -0.01
C ALA A 48 -22.64 -9.16 -0.44
N PRO A 49 -23.27 -8.17 -1.11
CA PRO A 49 -22.62 -6.92 -1.46
C PRO A 49 -22.12 -6.14 -0.24
N GLY A 50 -22.88 -6.16 0.86
CA GLY A 50 -22.60 -5.40 2.08
C GLY A 50 -21.34 -5.86 2.82
N ILE A 51 -21.03 -7.15 2.77
CA ILE A 51 -19.82 -7.69 3.42
C ILE A 51 -18.56 -7.19 2.71
N ARG A 52 -18.58 -7.13 1.38
CA ARG A 52 -17.46 -6.63 0.58
C ARG A 52 -17.25 -5.13 0.80
N THR A 53 -18.32 -4.34 0.74
CA THR A 53 -18.23 -2.89 0.96
C THR A 53 -17.79 -2.54 2.38
N TYR A 54 -18.19 -3.32 3.39
CA TYR A 54 -17.77 -3.08 4.77
C TYR A 54 -16.25 -3.27 4.97
N ALA A 55 -15.65 -4.27 4.30
CA ALA A 55 -14.20 -4.48 4.34
C ALA A 55 -13.44 -3.35 3.62
N ASP A 56 -13.91 -2.96 2.42
CA ASP A 56 -13.30 -1.87 1.63
C ASP A 56 -13.40 -0.52 2.36
N GLN A 57 -14.53 -0.24 3.02
CA GLN A 57 -14.74 0.97 3.80
C GLN A 57 -13.78 1.07 5.00
N ARG A 58 -13.45 -0.04 5.66
CA ARG A 58 -12.52 -0.02 6.79
C ARG A 58 -11.12 0.40 6.37
N GLN A 59 -10.64 -0.11 5.23
CA GLN A 59 -9.34 0.28 4.68
C GLN A 59 -9.34 1.75 4.24
N GLN A 60 -10.41 2.22 3.60
CA GLN A 60 -10.54 3.63 3.20
C GLN A 60 -10.54 4.58 4.40
N ILE A 61 -11.20 4.22 5.50
CA ILE A 61 -11.22 5.05 6.71
C ILE A 61 -9.80 5.20 7.29
N GLU A 62 -9.04 4.11 7.35
CA GLU A 62 -7.68 4.12 7.87
C GLU A 62 -6.76 4.97 6.99
N SER A 63 -6.83 4.81 5.67
CA SER A 63 -6.03 5.60 4.73
C SER A 63 -6.40 7.09 4.77
N LEU A 64 -7.70 7.42 4.81
CA LEU A 64 -8.18 8.80 4.89
C LEU A 64 -7.79 9.46 6.22
N THR A 65 -7.83 8.72 7.32
CA THR A 65 -7.42 9.26 8.64
C THR A 65 -5.93 9.58 8.65
N ALA A 66 -5.09 8.69 8.13
CA ALA A 66 -3.65 8.93 8.00
C ALA A 66 -3.34 10.12 7.09
N GLU A 67 -4.09 10.28 5.99
CA GLU A 67 -3.93 11.42 5.09
C GLU A 67 -4.32 12.74 5.76
N VAL A 68 -5.42 12.77 6.51
CA VAL A 68 -5.84 13.96 7.28
C VAL A 68 -4.80 14.32 8.34
N GLU A 69 -4.26 13.35 9.06
CA GLU A 69 -3.21 13.59 10.07
C GLU A 69 -1.93 14.16 9.43
N ALA A 70 -1.49 13.60 8.30
CA ALA A 70 -0.34 14.10 7.57
C ALA A 70 -0.55 15.53 7.04
N GLN A 71 -1.73 15.82 6.49
CA GLN A 71 -2.08 17.17 6.02
C GLN A 71 -2.15 18.17 7.18
N GLN A 72 -2.70 17.76 8.32
CA GLN A 72 -2.76 18.60 9.51
C GLN A 72 -1.35 18.96 10.01
N GLY A 73 -0.43 17.99 10.03
CA GLY A 73 0.97 18.22 10.38
C GLY A 73 1.68 19.19 9.42
N ALA A 74 1.46 19.02 8.11
CA ALA A 74 2.02 19.94 7.10
C ALA A 74 1.47 21.37 7.26
N VAL A 75 0.18 21.53 7.58
CA VAL A 75 -0.41 22.85 7.85
C VAL A 75 0.20 23.50 9.08
N GLU A 76 0.49 22.72 10.13
CA GLU A 76 1.13 23.23 11.34
C GLU A 76 2.58 23.66 11.08
N GLU A 77 3.35 22.85 10.35
CA GLU A 77 4.70 23.19 9.92
C GLU A 77 4.73 24.48 9.09
N LEU A 78 3.85 24.59 8.09
CA LEU A 78 3.75 25.78 7.24
C LEU A 78 3.33 27.02 8.04
N LYS A 79 2.44 26.86 9.05
CA LYS A 79 2.08 27.97 9.94
C LYS A 79 3.28 28.43 10.77
N ASN A 80 4.03 27.49 11.34
CA ASN A 80 5.23 27.79 12.12
C ASN A 80 6.31 28.47 11.26
N GLU A 81 6.54 27.97 10.04
CA GLU A 81 7.43 28.63 9.08
C GLU A 81 6.96 30.05 8.78
N ARG A 82 5.67 30.24 8.45
CA ARG A 82 5.10 31.55 8.16
C ARG A 82 5.30 32.52 9.33
N GLU A 83 5.10 32.07 10.56
CA GLU A 83 5.37 32.87 11.75
C GLU A 83 6.84 33.25 11.88
N ARG A 84 7.78 32.33 11.62
CA ARG A 84 9.22 32.62 11.59
C ARG A 84 9.57 33.66 10.52
N TRP A 85 9.00 33.55 9.32
CA TRP A 85 9.21 34.53 8.24
C TRP A 85 8.63 35.92 8.56
N ASN A 86 7.67 36.04 9.47
CA ASN A 86 7.16 37.34 9.92
C ASN A 86 8.10 38.05 10.90
N ASP A 87 9.04 37.34 11.53
CA ASP A 87 10.03 37.96 12.41
C ASP A 87 11.13 38.61 11.58
N ARG A 88 11.30 39.93 11.75
CA ARG A 88 12.35 40.72 11.08
C ARG A 88 13.73 40.16 11.37
N THR A 89 13.98 39.68 12.59
CA THR A 89 15.29 39.14 13.00
C THR A 89 15.63 37.88 12.23
N TYR A 90 14.64 37.01 12.02
CA TYR A 90 14.82 35.78 11.24
C TYR A 90 15.14 36.09 9.77
N VAL A 91 14.43 37.05 9.17
CA VAL A 91 14.65 37.50 7.80
C VAL A 91 16.04 38.12 7.62
N THR A 92 16.48 38.99 8.53
CA THR A 92 17.80 39.63 8.42
C THR A 92 18.94 38.63 8.60
N THR A 93 18.82 37.65 9.49
CA THR A 93 19.79 36.56 9.63
C THR A 93 19.85 35.70 8.36
N GLN A 94 18.69 35.29 7.81
CA GLN A 94 18.68 34.49 6.58
C GLN A 94 19.23 35.25 5.36
N ALA A 95 18.95 36.55 5.26
CA ALA A 95 19.50 37.40 4.22
C ALA A 95 21.03 37.58 4.36
N ARG A 96 21.55 37.67 5.59
CA ARG A 96 23.00 37.70 5.85
C ARG A 96 23.66 36.39 5.44
N ASP A 97 23.12 35.26 5.87
CA ASP A 97 23.73 33.94 5.61
C ASP A 97 23.69 33.57 4.12
N ARG A 98 22.55 33.81 3.43
CA ARG A 98 22.37 33.39 2.03
C ARG A 98 22.78 34.43 1.00
N LEU A 99 22.61 35.72 1.29
CA LEU A 99 22.79 36.79 0.33
C LEU A 99 23.92 37.74 0.71
N SER A 100 24.64 37.48 1.81
CA SER A 100 25.65 38.39 2.36
C SER A 100 25.11 39.81 2.53
N TYR A 101 23.82 39.94 2.89
CA TYR A 101 23.16 41.23 3.06
C TYR A 101 23.69 41.95 4.30
N VAL A 102 23.95 43.26 4.20
CA VAL A 102 24.56 44.05 5.28
C VAL A 102 23.76 45.32 5.53
N LEU A 103 23.60 45.71 6.79
CA LEU A 103 22.91 46.95 7.13
C LEU A 103 23.85 48.14 6.87
N PRO A 104 23.33 49.31 6.46
CA PRO A 104 24.16 50.50 6.26
C PRO A 104 24.90 50.85 7.56
N GLY A 105 26.24 50.82 7.52
CA GLY A 105 27.13 51.05 8.66
C GLY A 105 27.90 49.81 9.16
N ASP A 106 27.50 48.60 8.78
CA ASP A 106 28.20 47.35 9.10
C ASP A 106 29.30 47.04 8.05
N VAL A 107 30.43 46.44 8.47
CA VAL A 107 31.57 46.09 7.58
C VAL A 107 31.54 44.60 7.25
N SER A 108 31.45 44.25 5.96
CA SER A 108 31.48 42.85 5.48
C SER A 108 32.91 42.37 5.29
N PHE A 109 33.27 41.21 5.87
CA PHE A 109 34.54 40.55 5.62
C PHE A 109 34.31 39.34 4.70
N LEU A 110 34.79 39.44 3.46
CA LEU A 110 34.88 38.29 2.56
C LEU A 110 36.25 37.65 2.75
N VAL A 111 36.28 36.43 3.30
CA VAL A 111 37.51 35.63 3.38
C VAL A 111 37.78 35.05 2.01
N ILE A 112 38.60 35.75 1.21
CA ILE A 112 39.18 35.18 -0.01
C ILE A 112 40.37 34.35 0.44
N ASN A 113 40.22 33.03 0.38
CA ASN A 113 41.32 32.10 0.66
C ASN A 113 42.16 31.97 -0.62
N ASP A 114 43.15 32.83 -0.77
CA ASP A 114 44.11 32.87 -1.89
C ASP A 114 45.27 31.87 -1.73
N LEU A 115 45.26 31.11 -0.63
CA LEU A 115 46.14 29.97 -0.45
C LEU A 115 45.84 28.95 -1.55
N ALA A 116 46.87 28.64 -2.34
CA ALA A 116 46.89 27.48 -3.22
C ALA A 116 46.75 26.23 -2.34
N LEU A 117 45.51 25.86 -2.01
CA LEU A 117 45.22 24.54 -1.50
C LEU A 117 45.78 23.58 -2.55
N PRO A 118 46.64 22.61 -2.19
CA PRO A 118 46.92 21.53 -3.10
C PRO A 118 45.55 20.99 -3.48
N VAL A 119 45.23 21.04 -4.77
CA VAL A 119 44.01 20.45 -5.31
C VAL A 119 44.07 19.00 -4.87
N ALA A 120 43.42 18.68 -3.75
CA ALA A 120 43.13 17.31 -3.40
C ALA A 120 42.37 16.83 -4.62
N GLY A 121 42.95 15.85 -5.32
CA GLY A 121 42.58 15.41 -6.67
C GLY A 121 41.17 14.83 -6.78
N GLY A 122 40.17 15.57 -6.33
CA GLY A 122 38.79 15.43 -6.73
C GLY A 122 38.72 15.87 -8.17
N THR A 123 38.65 14.87 -9.05
CA THR A 123 38.20 14.99 -10.43
C THR A 123 37.20 16.13 -10.54
N ALA A 124 37.59 17.21 -11.21
CA ALA A 124 36.65 18.25 -11.57
C ALA A 124 35.43 17.56 -12.22
N PRO A 125 34.18 17.90 -11.82
CA PRO A 125 33.01 17.28 -12.42
C PRO A 125 33.15 17.42 -13.94
N PRO A 126 32.87 16.35 -14.72
CA PRO A 126 33.08 16.38 -16.15
C PRO A 126 32.31 17.58 -16.71
N VAL A 127 33.06 18.54 -17.26
CA VAL A 127 32.48 19.70 -17.94
C VAL A 127 31.58 19.15 -19.02
N ALA A 128 30.28 19.46 -18.94
CA ALA A 128 29.29 18.97 -19.86
C ALA A 128 29.74 19.25 -21.30
N THR A 129 30.10 18.20 -22.01
CA THR A 129 30.47 18.30 -23.43
C THR A 129 29.21 18.74 -24.19
N PRO A 130 29.29 19.65 -25.17
CA PRO A 130 28.12 20.12 -25.92
C PRO A 130 27.45 19.04 -26.80
N THR A 131 27.93 17.79 -26.72
CA THR A 131 27.34 16.64 -27.38
C THR A 131 26.14 16.14 -26.57
N ILE A 132 24.95 16.41 -27.08
CA ILE A 132 23.70 15.87 -26.55
C ILE A 132 23.72 14.34 -26.75
N GLN A 133 23.97 13.60 -25.66
CA GLN A 133 23.78 12.16 -25.60
C GLN A 133 22.27 11.90 -25.51
N THR A 134 21.65 11.42 -26.57
CA THR A 134 20.24 11.00 -26.52
C THR A 134 20.20 9.61 -25.90
N THR A 135 19.95 9.51 -24.59
CA THR A 135 19.66 8.21 -23.98
C THR A 135 18.30 7.76 -24.50
N ASN A 136 18.26 6.73 -25.34
CA ASN A 136 17.02 6.09 -25.77
C ASN A 136 16.49 5.24 -24.60
N VAL A 137 15.87 5.90 -23.63
CA VAL A 137 15.22 5.24 -22.50
C VAL A 137 13.76 5.00 -22.87
N ASP A 138 13.39 3.74 -23.07
CA ASP A 138 12.00 3.34 -23.18
C ASP A 138 11.36 3.29 -21.79
N TRP A 139 11.07 4.49 -21.28
CA TRP A 139 10.46 4.70 -19.97
C TRP A 139 9.11 3.98 -19.83
N LEU A 140 8.40 3.79 -20.94
CA LEU A 140 7.11 3.12 -20.97
C LEU A 140 7.29 1.62 -20.69
N SER A 141 8.26 0.98 -21.35
CA SER A 141 8.61 -0.42 -21.08
C SER A 141 9.06 -0.62 -19.63
N SER A 142 9.87 0.30 -19.08
CA SER A 142 10.36 0.18 -17.71
C SER A 142 9.23 0.35 -16.69
N MET A 143 8.33 1.30 -16.90
CA MET A 143 7.18 1.50 -16.02
C MET A 143 6.22 0.32 -16.07
N PHE A 144 5.94 -0.20 -17.27
CA PHE A 144 5.09 -1.38 -17.44
C PHE A 144 5.69 -2.62 -16.79
N ALA A 145 7.00 -2.83 -16.95
CA ALA A 145 7.73 -3.92 -16.30
C ALA A 145 7.71 -3.81 -14.77
N SER A 146 7.81 -2.59 -14.21
CA SER A 146 7.70 -2.35 -12.77
C SER A 146 6.31 -2.70 -12.23
N VAL A 147 5.24 -2.31 -12.93
CA VAL A 147 3.86 -2.66 -12.52
C VAL A 147 3.63 -4.17 -12.61
N MET A 148 4.08 -4.81 -13.68
CA MET A 148 3.98 -6.27 -13.83
C MET A 148 4.80 -7.01 -12.77
N THR A 149 6.00 -6.51 -12.45
CA THR A 149 6.84 -7.07 -11.38
C THR A 149 6.18 -6.92 -10.01
N ALA A 150 5.60 -5.75 -9.72
CA ALA A 150 4.91 -5.51 -8.46
C ALA A 150 3.64 -6.39 -8.33
N GLY A 151 2.91 -6.60 -9.43
CA GLY A 151 1.70 -7.43 -9.43
C GLY A 151 1.95 -8.94 -9.47
N LEU A 152 3.10 -9.38 -10.00
CA LEU A 152 3.49 -10.80 -10.11
C LEU A 152 4.52 -11.21 -9.05
N ALA A 153 4.95 -10.30 -8.18
CA ALA A 153 5.85 -10.62 -7.09
C ALA A 153 5.24 -11.76 -6.27
N PRO A 154 5.87 -12.95 -6.21
CA PRO A 154 5.36 -14.01 -5.37
C PRO A 154 5.37 -13.49 -3.94
N GLU A 155 4.23 -13.59 -3.24
CA GLU A 155 4.21 -13.35 -1.80
C GLU A 155 5.34 -14.17 -1.19
N ALA A 156 6.33 -13.48 -0.60
CA ALA A 156 7.35 -14.13 0.19
C ALA A 156 6.62 -14.73 1.40
N VAL A 157 6.27 -16.01 1.27
CA VAL A 157 5.73 -16.84 2.35
C VAL A 157 6.73 -16.75 3.50
N LYS A 158 6.31 -16.08 4.58
CA LYS A 158 7.05 -15.97 5.83
C LYS A 158 6.60 -17.05 6.80
#